data_AF-A0A1H0R9N1-F1
#
_entry.id   AF-A0A1H0R9N1-F1
#
_cell.length_a   1.000
_cell.length_b   1.000
_cell.length_c   1.000
_cell.angle_alpha   90.00
_cell.angle_beta   90.00
_cell.angle_gamma   90.00
#
_symmetry.space_group_name_H-M   'P 1'
#
loop_
_entity.id
_entity.type
_entity.pdbx_description
1 polymer ?
#
loop_
_entity_poly.entity_id
_entity_poly.type
_entity_poly.pdbx_seq_one_letter_code
_entity_poly.pdbx_strand_id
1 'polypeptide(L)'
;MGVTPLIWIITIAITIAFFVFEFFAHVRKPHEPSIAESARWSAFYIGLALLFGVGIGVFSGWTFGGEYFAGYLTEKALSIDNLFVFLIIMTGFAVPKIYQQKVLMIGIVIALIMRGAFIAVGAALIENFSWIFYIFGALLLFLAYRQAFAHGESDPANGRFMKFVRRVLPVSEEYNDDKLTVRKNGKRFVTPMLLVIIAIGFIDLVFAVDSIPAIYGLTNEAYIVFTANAFALMGLRQLYFLIGGLLERLVYLAQGLAVILAFIGVKLVFHALHVNELPFINGGEPLLWVPEIPIWFSLLFIAATVAVATFLSLRKTRNDDKKKERETFEGEKVIHAPED
;
A
#
# COMPACT_ATOMS: atom_id res chain seq x y z
N MET A 1 -19.25 8.86 14.08
CA MET A 1 -18.80 10.28 14.09
C MET A 1 -19.77 11.07 13.21
N GLY A 2 -20.36 12.16 13.70
CA GLY A 2 -21.29 12.98 12.90
C GLY A 2 -20.55 13.84 11.88
N VAL A 3 -19.94 13.25 10.85
CA VAL A 3 -19.17 14.01 9.85
C VAL A 3 -20.13 14.66 8.87
N THR A 4 -20.21 16.00 8.92
CA THR A 4 -21.08 16.74 8.00
C THR A 4 -20.57 16.62 6.56
N PRO A 5 -21.46 16.70 5.55
CA PRO A 5 -21.04 16.75 4.15
C PRO A 5 -20.04 17.88 3.86
N LEU A 6 -20.11 18.98 4.62
CA LEU A 6 -19.16 20.08 4.54
C LEU A 6 -17.73 19.66 4.92
N ILE A 7 -17.55 18.88 5.99
CA ILE A 7 -16.23 18.37 6.40
C ILE A 7 -15.67 17.45 5.31
N TRP A 8 -16.51 16.60 4.71
CA TRP A 8 -16.12 15.77 3.58
C TRP A 8 -15.64 16.62 2.38
N ILE A 9 -16.44 17.61 1.97
CA ILE A 9 -16.09 18.50 0.86
C ILE A 9 -14.77 19.24 1.15
N ILE A 10 -14.61 19.80 2.34
CA ILE A 10 -13.38 20.49 2.74
C ILE A 10 -12.18 19.53 2.71
N THR A 11 -12.32 18.33 3.26
CA THR A 11 -11.25 17.34 3.32
C THR A 11 -10.85 16.88 1.91
N ILE A 12 -11.82 16.58 1.06
CA ILE A 12 -11.57 16.19 -0.34
C ILE A 12 -10.91 17.35 -1.09
N ALA A 13 -11.40 18.58 -0.92
CA ALA A 13 -10.83 19.76 -1.57
C ALA A 13 -9.39 20.01 -1.12
N ILE A 14 -9.09 19.88 0.18
CA ILE A 14 -7.73 19.99 0.73
C ILE A 14 -6.85 18.88 0.16
N THR A 15 -7.31 17.62 0.16
CA THR A 15 -6.57 16.49 -0.41
C THR A 15 -6.25 16.73 -1.89
N ILE A 16 -7.24 17.13 -2.69
CA ILE A 16 -7.04 17.48 -4.10
C ILE A 16 -6.02 18.62 -4.24
N ALA A 17 -6.16 19.69 -3.45
CA ALA A 17 -5.24 20.82 -3.47
C ALA A 17 -3.80 20.39 -3.15
N PHE A 18 -3.62 19.46 -2.19
CA PHE A 18 -2.32 18.88 -1.88
C PHE A 18 -1.72 18.09 -3.05
N PHE A 19 -2.52 17.23 -3.71
CA PHE A 19 -2.05 16.48 -4.88
C PHE A 19 -1.74 17.40 -6.06
N VAL A 20 -2.54 18.44 -6.28
CA VAL A 20 -2.29 19.48 -7.28
C VAL A 20 -1.00 20.22 -6.96
N PHE A 21 -0.80 20.63 -5.71
CA PHE A 21 0.44 21.25 -5.26
C PHE A 21 1.65 20.34 -5.51
N GLU A 22 1.56 19.06 -5.14
CA GLU A 22 2.63 18.09 -5.35
C GLU A 22 2.95 17.92 -6.85
N PHE A 23 1.93 17.91 -7.71
CA PHE A 23 2.09 17.87 -9.15
C PHE A 23 2.85 19.09 -9.67
N PHE A 24 2.43 20.30 -9.30
CA PHE A 24 3.06 21.52 -9.78
C PHE A 24 4.46 21.77 -9.20
N ALA A 25 4.68 21.43 -7.94
CA ALA A 25 5.94 21.63 -7.25
C ALA A 25 7.04 20.68 -7.75
N HIS A 26 6.71 19.43 -8.08
CA HIS A 26 7.71 18.39 -8.30
C HIS A 26 7.66 17.70 -9.67
N VAL A 27 6.54 17.68 -10.39
CA VAL A 27 6.48 17.03 -11.74
C VAL A 27 6.84 18.00 -12.85
N ARG A 28 6.72 19.31 -12.63
CA ARG A 28 7.02 20.32 -13.64
C ARG A 28 8.49 20.31 -14.12
N LYS A 29 9.41 19.80 -13.29
CA LYS A 29 10.82 19.59 -13.65
C LYS A 29 11.24 18.16 -13.28
N PRO A 30 11.28 17.23 -14.26
CA PRO A 30 11.74 15.87 -14.03
C PRO A 30 13.19 15.89 -13.51
N HIS A 31 13.43 15.39 -12.30
CA HIS A 31 14.76 15.23 -11.71
C HIS A 31 14.77 14.04 -10.74
N GLU A 32 15.89 13.34 -10.60
CA GLU A 32 16.03 12.30 -9.57
C GLU A 32 16.17 12.99 -8.19
N PRO A 33 15.26 12.78 -7.22
CA PRO A 33 15.35 13.41 -5.92
C PRO A 33 16.58 12.93 -5.15
N SER A 34 17.25 13.84 -4.47
CA SER A 34 18.27 13.44 -3.50
C SER A 34 17.63 12.75 -2.28
N ILE A 35 18.37 11.84 -1.64
CA ILE A 35 17.93 11.17 -0.39
C ILE A 35 17.52 12.21 0.67
N ALA A 36 18.28 13.30 0.81
CA ALA A 36 18.00 14.36 1.79
C ALA A 36 16.73 15.17 1.46
N GLU A 37 16.44 15.38 0.18
CA GLU A 37 15.16 15.97 -0.24
C GLU A 37 14.00 15.03 0.06
N SER A 38 14.12 13.77 -0.33
CA SER A 38 13.10 12.73 -0.07
C SER A 38 12.82 12.55 1.42
N ALA A 39 13.86 12.56 2.26
CA ALA A 39 13.73 12.46 3.71
C ALA A 39 12.95 13.63 4.32
N ARG A 40 13.28 14.88 3.93
CA ARG A 40 12.59 16.08 4.43
C ARG A 40 11.12 16.10 4.06
N TRP A 41 10.81 15.80 2.80
CA TRP A 41 9.42 15.72 2.34
C TRP A 41 8.68 14.57 3.01
N SER A 42 9.29 13.39 3.15
CA SER A 42 8.68 12.26 3.86
C SER A 42 8.36 12.62 5.31
N ALA A 43 9.29 13.24 6.03
CA ALA A 43 9.08 13.70 7.41
C ALA A 43 7.95 14.75 7.48
N PHE A 44 7.87 15.67 6.52
CA PHE A 44 6.78 16.65 6.44
C PHE A 44 5.41 15.97 6.30
N TYR A 45 5.24 15.01 5.38
CA TYR A 45 3.96 14.31 5.18
C TYR A 45 3.59 13.43 6.37
N ILE A 46 4.57 12.75 6.99
CA ILE A 46 4.34 12.01 8.23
C ILE A 46 3.90 12.96 9.34
N GLY A 47 4.58 14.09 9.51
CA GLY A 47 4.21 15.11 10.49
C GLY A 47 2.79 15.64 10.29
N LEU A 48 2.40 15.90 9.03
CA LEU A 48 1.04 16.35 8.71
C LEU A 48 -0.02 15.28 9.04
N ALA A 49 0.25 14.01 8.73
CA ALA A 49 -0.63 12.91 9.10
C ALA A 49 -0.76 12.77 10.62
N LEU A 50 0.35 12.87 11.36
CA LEU A 50 0.33 12.82 12.81
C LEU A 50 -0.47 13.98 13.43
N LEU A 51 -0.26 15.20 12.93
CA LEU A 51 -1.03 16.38 13.36
C LEU A 51 -2.52 16.23 13.08
N PHE A 52 -2.88 15.68 11.92
CA PHE A 52 -4.28 15.41 11.59
C PHE A 52 -4.92 14.38 12.54
N GLY A 53 -4.20 13.30 12.86
CA GLY A 53 -4.64 12.30 13.83
C GLY A 53 -4.82 12.85 15.25
N VAL A 54 -3.88 13.71 15.70
CA VAL A 54 -4.04 14.46 16.96
C VAL A 54 -5.26 15.38 16.89
N GLY A 55 -5.49 16.05 15.75
CA GLY A 55 -6.69 16.85 15.51
C GLY A 55 -7.98 16.05 15.70
N ILE A 56 -8.08 14.86 15.09
CA ILE A 56 -9.22 13.96 15.32
C ILE A 56 -9.34 13.60 16.81
N GLY A 57 -8.23 13.25 17.46
CA GLY A 57 -8.23 12.91 18.88
C GLY A 57 -8.77 14.03 19.78
N VAL A 58 -8.37 15.27 19.52
CA VAL A 58 -8.77 16.46 20.30
C VAL A 58 -10.21 16.89 20.00
N PHE A 59 -10.62 16.92 18.73
CA PHE A 59 -11.92 17.48 18.33
C PHE A 59 -13.05 16.45 18.26
N SER A 60 -12.74 15.18 18.03
CA SER A 60 -13.72 14.10 17.87
C SER A 60 -13.58 13.00 18.93
N GLY A 61 -12.44 12.96 19.64
CA GLY A 61 -12.18 12.02 20.73
C GLY A 61 -11.08 11.02 20.38
N TRP A 62 -10.31 10.62 21.39
CA TRP A 62 -9.15 9.73 21.23
C TRP A 62 -9.49 8.31 20.80
N THR A 63 -10.76 7.89 20.88
CA THR A 63 -11.22 6.65 20.23
C THR A 63 -11.04 6.74 18.72
N PHE A 64 -11.62 7.76 18.08
CA PHE A 64 -11.45 8.00 16.64
C PHE A 64 -10.01 8.40 16.26
N GLY A 65 -9.30 9.11 17.15
CA GLY A 65 -7.88 9.39 16.96
C GLY A 65 -7.05 8.10 16.90
N GLY A 66 -7.30 7.16 17.82
CA GLY A 66 -6.66 5.84 17.83
C GLY A 66 -7.00 5.01 16.59
N GLU A 67 -8.26 5.03 16.17
CA GLU A 67 -8.72 4.41 14.91
C GLU A 67 -7.99 4.98 13.69
N TYR A 68 -7.86 6.31 13.62
CA TYR A 68 -7.10 6.98 12.55
C TYR A 68 -5.64 6.56 12.55
N PHE A 69 -4.97 6.55 13.71
CA PHE A 69 -3.56 6.12 13.77
C PHE A 69 -3.39 4.66 13.39
N ALA A 70 -4.34 3.79 13.79
CA ALA A 70 -4.30 2.37 13.47
C ALA A 70 -4.49 2.15 11.98
N GLY A 71 -5.48 2.82 11.39
CA GLY A 71 -5.71 2.82 9.95
C GLY A 71 -4.50 3.38 9.19
N TYR A 72 -4.00 4.55 9.58
CA TYR A 72 -2.87 5.21 8.94
C TYR A 72 -1.62 4.34 8.96
N LEU A 73 -1.27 3.74 10.10
CA LEU A 73 -0.09 2.88 10.21
C LEU A 73 -0.23 1.60 9.39
N THR A 74 -1.42 0.98 9.40
CA THR A 74 -1.73 -0.21 8.59
C THR A 74 -1.62 0.09 7.09
N GLU A 75 -2.29 1.15 6.64
CA GLU A 75 -2.25 1.60 5.25
C GLU A 75 -0.83 2.00 4.85
N LYS A 76 -0.06 2.66 5.73
CA LYS A 76 1.32 3.04 5.45
C LYS A 76 2.23 1.82 5.30
N ALA A 77 2.04 0.79 6.14
CA ALA A 77 2.81 -0.45 6.05
C ALA A 77 2.48 -1.22 4.77
N LEU A 78 1.19 -1.39 4.44
CA LEU A 78 0.74 -2.05 3.21
C LEU A 78 1.20 -1.28 1.95
N SER A 79 1.19 0.05 2.01
CA SER A 79 1.67 0.91 0.92
C SER A 79 3.16 0.71 0.59
N ILE A 80 4.00 0.26 1.54
CA ILE A 80 5.41 -0.06 1.27
C ILE A 80 5.52 -1.35 0.43
N ASP A 81 4.64 -2.32 0.63
CA ASP A 81 4.56 -3.51 -0.25
C ASP A 81 4.19 -3.12 -1.67
N ASN A 82 3.23 -2.19 -1.80
CA ASN A 82 2.78 -1.69 -3.10
C ASN A 82 3.95 -1.05 -3.86
N LEU A 83 4.88 -0.37 -3.16
CA LEU A 83 6.10 0.17 -3.77
C LEU A 83 7.01 -0.92 -4.35
N PHE A 84 7.10 -2.09 -3.72
CA PHE A 84 7.90 -3.21 -4.25
C PHE A 84 7.34 -3.71 -5.57
N VAL A 85 6.01 -3.89 -5.65
CA VAL A 85 5.39 -4.30 -6.91
C VAL A 85 5.45 -3.20 -7.96
N PHE A 86 5.36 -1.92 -7.58
CA PHE A 86 5.59 -0.82 -8.52
C PHE A 86 7.01 -0.83 -9.07
N LEU A 87 8.03 -1.11 -8.23
CA LEU A 87 9.42 -1.26 -8.65
C LEU A 87 9.58 -2.42 -9.64
N ILE A 88 8.98 -3.58 -9.37
CA ILE A 88 9.02 -4.74 -10.28
C ILE A 88 8.37 -4.38 -11.61
N ILE A 89 7.19 -3.75 -11.62
CA ILE A 89 6.53 -3.32 -12.86
C ILE A 89 7.43 -2.34 -13.62
N MET A 90 7.90 -1.28 -12.98
CA MET A 90 8.73 -0.26 -13.64
C MET A 90 10.03 -0.85 -14.19
N THR A 91 10.65 -1.80 -13.46
CA THR A 91 11.85 -2.51 -13.90
C THR A 91 11.56 -3.44 -15.07
N GLY A 92 10.47 -4.23 -15.00
CA GLY A 92 10.06 -5.13 -16.09
C GLY A 92 9.68 -4.40 -17.38
N PHE A 93 9.23 -3.15 -17.27
CA PHE A 93 8.99 -2.27 -18.42
C PHE A 93 10.20 -1.38 -18.78
N ALA A 94 11.32 -1.48 -18.07
CA ALA A 94 12.51 -0.66 -18.26
C ALA A 94 12.23 0.86 -18.25
N VAL A 95 11.40 1.32 -17.32
CA VAL A 95 11.01 2.74 -17.19
C VAL A 95 12.23 3.58 -16.78
N PRO A 96 12.63 4.58 -17.58
CA PRO A 96 13.73 5.47 -17.23
C PRO A 96 13.50 6.18 -15.89
N LYS A 97 14.53 6.28 -15.06
CA LYS A 97 14.45 6.87 -13.71
C LYS A 97 13.81 8.26 -13.67
N ILE A 98 14.11 9.09 -14.67
CA ILE A 98 13.56 10.45 -14.80
C ILE A 98 12.03 10.46 -14.92
N TYR A 99 11.43 9.39 -15.44
CA TYR A 99 9.98 9.27 -15.64
C TYR A 99 9.26 8.50 -14.54
N GLN A 100 9.98 7.77 -13.68
CA GLN A 100 9.39 7.01 -12.57
C GLN A 100 8.56 7.91 -11.63
N GLN A 101 9.01 9.14 -11.40
CA GLN A 101 8.25 10.13 -10.61
C GLN A 101 6.85 10.40 -11.17
N LYS A 102 6.77 10.59 -12.49
CA LYS A 102 5.53 10.92 -13.19
C LYS A 102 4.58 9.72 -13.17
N VAL A 103 5.14 8.52 -13.40
CA VAL A 103 4.40 7.26 -13.30
C VAL A 103 3.82 7.07 -11.90
N LEU A 104 4.64 7.20 -10.86
CA LEU A 104 4.23 7.03 -9.47
C LEU A 104 3.13 8.03 -9.10
N MET A 105 3.28 9.30 -9.47
CA MET A 105 2.26 10.30 -9.15
C MET A 105 0.92 10.00 -9.80
N ILE A 106 0.91 9.70 -11.10
CA ILE A 106 -0.34 9.38 -11.80
C ILE A 106 -0.94 8.10 -11.20
N GLY A 107 -0.10 7.11 -10.89
CA GLY A 107 -0.49 5.88 -10.19
C GLY A 107 -1.17 6.16 -8.86
N ILE A 108 -0.59 7.03 -8.01
CA ILE A 108 -1.15 7.41 -6.70
C ILE A 108 -2.50 8.14 -6.86
N VAL A 109 -2.64 9.02 -7.84
CA VAL A 109 -3.91 9.70 -8.09
C VAL A 109 -5.00 8.71 -8.52
N ILE A 110 -4.68 7.78 -9.42
CA ILE A 110 -5.60 6.72 -9.84
C ILE A 110 -5.96 5.83 -8.63
N ALA A 111 -4.96 5.41 -7.86
CA ALA A 111 -5.12 4.62 -6.64
C ALA A 111 -6.10 5.30 -5.66
N LEU A 112 -5.90 6.58 -5.36
CA LEU A 112 -6.77 7.33 -4.45
C LEU A 112 -8.22 7.40 -4.95
N ILE A 113 -8.44 7.59 -6.26
CA ILE A 113 -9.79 7.60 -6.84
C ILE A 113 -10.43 6.21 -6.70
N MET A 114 -9.71 5.16 -7.06
CA MET A 114 -10.21 3.78 -6.97
C MET A 114 -10.49 3.38 -5.52
N ARG A 115 -9.62 3.76 -4.59
CA ARG A 115 -9.82 3.54 -3.16
C ARG A 115 -11.00 4.34 -2.63
N GLY A 116 -11.16 5.61 -3.03
CA GLY A 116 -12.36 6.39 -2.69
C GLY A 116 -13.66 5.69 -3.13
N ALA A 117 -13.67 5.12 -4.34
CA ALA A 117 -14.80 4.32 -4.81
C ALA A 117 -15.01 3.04 -3.98
N PHE A 118 -13.95 2.29 -3.68
CA PHE A 118 -14.01 1.08 -2.84
C PHE A 118 -14.46 1.37 -1.41
N ILE A 119 -14.03 2.49 -0.83
CA ILE A 119 -14.43 2.94 0.49
C ILE A 119 -15.92 3.28 0.49
N ALA A 120 -16.41 4.01 -0.52
CA ALA A 120 -17.83 4.33 -0.65
C ALA A 120 -18.69 3.06 -0.77
N VAL A 121 -18.27 2.10 -1.59
CA VAL A 121 -18.94 0.80 -1.71
C VAL A 121 -18.88 0.02 -0.40
N GLY A 122 -17.72 -0.05 0.24
CA GLY A 122 -17.52 -0.75 1.51
C GLY A 122 -18.36 -0.16 2.65
N ALA A 123 -18.45 1.17 2.73
CA ALA A 123 -19.29 1.86 3.70
C ALA A 123 -20.77 1.49 3.54
N ALA A 124 -21.27 1.53 2.29
CA ALA A 124 -22.64 1.14 1.98
C ALA A 124 -22.91 -0.34 2.28
N LEU A 125 -21.93 -1.23 2.07
CA LEU A 125 -22.06 -2.64 2.41
C LEU A 125 -22.12 -2.86 3.92
N ILE A 126 -21.25 -2.21 4.69
CA ILE A 126 -21.19 -2.36 6.16
C ILE A 126 -22.45 -1.81 6.83
N GLU A 127 -22.99 -0.69 6.34
CA GLU A 127 -24.21 -0.09 6.89
C GLU A 127 -25.43 -1.02 6.75
N ASN A 128 -25.45 -1.88 5.72
CA ASN A 128 -26.58 -2.74 5.41
C ASN A 128 -26.38 -4.21 5.79
N PHE A 129 -25.14 -4.66 6.03
CA PHE A 129 -24.81 -6.08 6.13
C PHE A 129 -23.73 -6.38 7.18
N SER A 130 -24.14 -6.67 8.42
CA SER A 130 -23.26 -7.12 9.52
C SER A 130 -22.42 -8.36 9.16
N TRP A 131 -22.99 -9.28 8.38
CA TRP A 131 -22.31 -10.50 7.95
C TRP A 131 -21.13 -10.27 6.98
N ILE A 132 -20.98 -9.05 6.42
CA ILE A 132 -19.86 -8.72 5.53
C ILE A 132 -18.51 -8.87 6.24
N PHE A 133 -18.46 -8.68 7.56
CA PHE A 133 -17.25 -8.84 8.35
C PHE A 133 -16.75 -10.30 8.34
N TYR A 134 -17.63 -11.29 8.19
CA TYR A 134 -17.19 -12.68 7.99
C TYR A 134 -16.49 -12.87 6.64
N ILE A 135 -17.03 -12.28 5.57
CA ILE A 135 -16.39 -12.33 4.25
C ILE A 135 -15.03 -11.65 4.30
N PHE A 136 -14.98 -10.44 4.86
CA PHE A 136 -13.74 -9.67 4.98
C PHE A 136 -12.71 -10.38 5.84
N GLY A 137 -13.10 -10.93 7.00
CA GLY A 137 -12.22 -11.74 7.84
C GLY A 137 -11.67 -12.96 7.12
N ALA A 138 -12.53 -13.74 6.44
CA ALA A 138 -12.12 -14.92 5.68
C ALA A 138 -11.19 -14.56 4.50
N LEU A 139 -11.51 -13.48 3.80
CA LEU A 139 -10.70 -12.96 2.70
C LEU A 139 -9.30 -12.54 3.18
N LEU A 140 -9.21 -11.80 4.30
CA LEU A 140 -7.93 -11.41 4.88
C LEU A 140 -7.10 -12.61 5.32
N LEU A 141 -7.71 -13.62 5.94
CA LEU A 141 -7.01 -14.85 6.32
C LEU A 141 -6.50 -15.61 5.08
N PHE A 142 -7.31 -15.68 4.02
CA PHE A 142 -6.90 -16.26 2.76
C PHE A 142 -5.73 -15.50 2.12
N LEU A 143 -5.80 -14.17 2.11
CA LEU A 143 -4.76 -13.30 1.57
C LEU A 143 -3.47 -13.39 2.39
N ALA A 144 -3.57 -13.43 3.72
CA ALA A 144 -2.44 -13.64 4.61
C ALA A 144 -1.76 -14.99 4.37
N TYR A 145 -2.55 -16.06 4.25
CA TYR A 145 -2.03 -17.39 3.91
C TYR A 145 -1.32 -17.37 2.55
N ARG A 146 -1.99 -16.82 1.53
CA ARG A 146 -1.39 -16.72 0.20
C ARG A 146 -0.11 -15.90 0.22
N GLN A 147 -0.07 -14.77 0.91
CA GLN A 147 1.10 -13.91 1.02
C GLN A 147 2.26 -14.62 1.73
N ALA A 148 1.97 -15.39 2.79
CA ALA A 148 2.99 -16.11 3.55
C ALA A 148 3.63 -17.27 2.78
N PHE A 149 2.89 -17.95 1.91
CA PHE A 149 3.32 -19.19 1.26
C PHE A 149 3.53 -19.10 -0.26
N ALA A 150 2.95 -18.10 -0.93
CA ALA A 150 3.14 -17.89 -2.38
C ALA A 150 4.30 -16.91 -2.62
N HIS A 151 5.52 -17.33 -2.35
CA HIS A 151 6.72 -16.62 -2.81
C HIS A 151 7.24 -17.30 -4.08
N GLY A 152 7.12 -16.66 -5.24
CA GLY A 152 7.95 -17.05 -6.39
C GLY A 152 7.47 -16.75 -7.81
N GLU A 153 6.18 -16.58 -8.11
CA GLU A 153 5.75 -16.62 -9.53
C GLU A 153 4.64 -15.63 -9.88
N SER A 154 5.04 -14.39 -10.17
CA SER A 154 4.37 -13.64 -11.23
C SER A 154 5.22 -12.44 -11.61
N ASP A 155 5.86 -12.49 -12.77
CA ASP A 155 6.30 -11.26 -13.44
C ASP A 155 5.05 -10.45 -13.80
N PRO A 156 4.73 -9.36 -13.09
CA PRO A 156 3.51 -8.59 -13.31
C PRO A 156 3.52 -7.94 -14.70
N ALA A 157 4.71 -7.69 -15.27
CA ALA A 157 4.86 -7.10 -16.59
C ALA A 157 4.44 -8.05 -17.73
N ASN A 158 4.43 -9.37 -17.48
CA ASN A 158 4.01 -10.41 -18.44
C ASN A 158 2.70 -11.13 -18.04
N GLY A 159 2.00 -10.60 -17.04
CA GLY A 159 0.73 -11.16 -16.55
C GLY A 159 -0.38 -11.23 -17.60
N ARG A 160 -1.41 -12.06 -17.32
CA ARG A 160 -2.58 -12.24 -18.20
C ARG A 160 -3.28 -10.92 -18.55
N PHE A 161 -3.38 -10.00 -17.59
CA PHE A 161 -3.94 -8.67 -17.80
C PHE A 161 -3.12 -7.85 -18.80
N MET A 162 -1.79 -7.85 -18.68
CA MET A 162 -0.93 -7.10 -19.60
C MET A 162 -0.97 -7.66 -21.03
N LYS A 163 -1.03 -9.00 -21.18
CA LYS A 163 -1.24 -9.64 -22.48
C LYS A 163 -2.57 -9.22 -23.13
N PHE A 164 -3.63 -9.06 -22.33
CA PHE A 164 -4.91 -8.55 -22.79
C PHE A 164 -4.82 -7.07 -23.21
N VAL A 165 -4.22 -6.21 -22.38
CA VAL A 165 -4.06 -4.78 -22.68
C VAL A 165 -3.24 -4.58 -23.97
N ARG A 166 -2.13 -5.30 -24.14
CA ARG A 166 -1.30 -5.25 -25.37
C ARG A 166 -2.02 -5.80 -26.62
N ARG A 167 -3.04 -6.65 -26.44
CA ARG A 167 -3.87 -7.16 -27.55
C ARG A 167 -4.93 -6.15 -28.00
N VAL A 168 -5.45 -5.36 -27.08
CA VAL A 168 -6.52 -4.39 -27.34
C VAL A 168 -5.98 -3.02 -27.75
N LEU A 169 -4.85 -2.58 -27.19
CA LEU A 169 -4.26 -1.28 -27.46
C LEU A 169 -3.09 -1.39 -28.45
N PRO A 170 -3.00 -0.51 -29.47
CA PRO A 170 -1.83 -0.43 -30.34
C PRO A 170 -0.68 0.23 -29.59
N VAL A 171 0.32 -0.55 -29.18
CA VAL A 171 1.45 -0.11 -28.34
C VAL A 171 2.65 0.25 -29.22
N SER A 172 3.31 1.38 -28.95
CA SER A 172 4.61 1.71 -29.55
C SER A 172 5.75 1.02 -28.80
N GLU A 173 6.76 0.51 -29.51
CA GLU A 173 7.91 -0.16 -28.86
C GLU A 173 8.86 0.79 -28.11
N GLU A 174 8.91 2.06 -28.52
CA GLU A 174 9.85 3.05 -27.98
C GLU A 174 9.20 3.96 -26.93
N TYR A 175 10.00 4.32 -25.93
CA TYR A 175 9.69 5.42 -25.01
C TYR A 175 9.87 6.75 -25.75
N ASN A 176 8.78 7.52 -25.89
CA ASN A 176 8.76 8.81 -26.57
C ASN A 176 8.71 9.95 -25.53
N ASP A 177 9.80 10.06 -24.78
CA ASP A 177 9.91 10.92 -23.59
C ASP A 177 8.80 10.63 -22.56
N ASP A 178 8.15 11.69 -22.06
CA ASP A 178 7.09 11.64 -21.05
C ASP A 178 5.67 11.60 -21.65
N LYS A 179 5.56 11.42 -22.98
CA LYS A 179 4.28 11.39 -23.70
C LYS A 179 3.55 10.08 -23.44
N LEU A 180 2.24 10.17 -23.17
CA LEU A 180 1.40 8.99 -22.94
C LEU A 180 0.89 8.34 -24.23
N THR A 181 0.74 9.14 -25.29
CA THR A 181 0.31 8.66 -26.62
C THR A 181 1.12 9.33 -27.70
N VAL A 182 1.40 8.60 -28.78
CA VAL A 182 2.07 9.13 -29.96
C VAL A 182 1.24 8.86 -31.21
N ARG A 183 1.34 9.73 -32.22
CA ARG A 183 0.77 9.46 -33.53
C ARG A 183 1.88 8.96 -34.45
N LYS A 184 1.79 7.72 -34.92
CA LYS A 184 2.64 7.16 -35.98
C LYS A 184 1.73 6.81 -37.16
N ASN A 185 2.05 7.30 -38.36
CA ASN A 185 1.32 7.04 -39.62
C ASN A 185 -0.21 7.28 -39.54
N GLY A 186 -0.63 8.41 -38.97
CA GLY A 186 -2.04 8.79 -38.86
C GLY A 186 -2.86 8.02 -37.80
N LYS A 187 -2.29 6.99 -37.18
CA LYS A 187 -2.92 6.21 -36.09
C LYS A 187 -2.34 6.59 -34.74
N ARG A 188 -3.18 6.58 -33.70
CA ARG A 188 -2.77 6.88 -32.32
C ARG A 188 -2.29 5.59 -31.65
N PHE A 189 -1.05 5.59 -31.19
CA PHE A 189 -0.43 4.53 -30.44
C PHE A 189 -0.30 4.93 -28.97
N VAL A 190 -0.41 3.94 -28.11
CA VAL A 190 -0.19 4.04 -26.68
C VAL A 190 1.29 3.79 -26.39
N THR A 191 1.90 4.63 -25.57
CA THR A 191 3.32 4.45 -25.19
C THR A 191 3.47 3.43 -24.07
N PRO A 192 4.68 2.85 -23.89
CA PRO A 192 4.97 1.99 -22.74
C PRO A 192 4.69 2.69 -21.39
N MET A 193 4.87 4.00 -21.30
CA MET A 193 4.54 4.81 -20.12
C MET A 193 3.08 4.67 -19.68
N LEU A 194 2.13 4.72 -20.63
CA LEU A 194 0.71 4.59 -20.29
C LEU A 194 0.38 3.15 -19.85
N LEU A 195 1.02 2.14 -20.44
CA LEU A 195 0.85 0.74 -20.00
C LEU A 195 1.31 0.55 -18.57
N VAL A 196 2.45 1.14 -18.20
CA VAL A 196 2.98 1.08 -16.83
C VAL A 196 2.00 1.74 -15.86
N ILE A 197 1.46 2.92 -16.20
CA ILE A 197 0.47 3.62 -15.37
C ILE A 197 -0.79 2.76 -15.18
N ILE A 198 -1.28 2.13 -16.25
CA ILE A 198 -2.45 1.23 -16.18
C ILE A 198 -2.13 0.01 -15.32
N ALA A 199 -0.94 -0.59 -15.46
CA ALA A 199 -0.52 -1.72 -14.66
C ALA A 199 -0.46 -1.38 -13.17
N ILE A 200 0.14 -0.24 -12.82
CA ILE A 200 0.25 0.24 -11.44
C ILE A 200 -1.14 0.50 -10.86
N GLY A 201 -2.02 1.19 -11.59
CA GLY A 201 -3.40 1.43 -11.13
C GLY A 201 -4.19 0.14 -10.95
N PHE A 202 -4.01 -0.84 -11.84
CA PHE A 202 -4.64 -2.16 -11.71
C PHE A 202 -4.11 -2.94 -10.51
N ILE A 203 -2.80 -2.93 -10.29
CA ILE A 203 -2.19 -3.62 -9.15
C ILE A 203 -2.61 -2.97 -7.83
N ASP A 204 -2.67 -1.63 -7.74
CA ASP A 204 -3.19 -0.98 -6.54
C ASP A 204 -4.66 -1.33 -6.29
N LEU A 205 -5.48 -1.43 -7.33
CA LEU A 205 -6.86 -1.92 -7.21
C LEU A 205 -6.91 -3.34 -6.63
N VAL A 206 -6.00 -4.23 -7.06
CA VAL A 206 -5.90 -5.59 -6.51
C VAL A 206 -5.48 -5.52 -5.03
N PHE A 207 -4.56 -4.63 -4.65
CA PHE A 207 -4.20 -4.40 -3.25
C PHE A 207 -5.31 -3.73 -2.43
N ALA A 208 -6.20 -2.94 -3.04
CA ALA A 208 -7.35 -2.40 -2.32
C ALA A 208 -8.26 -3.51 -1.76
N VAL A 209 -8.21 -4.72 -2.35
CA VAL A 209 -8.95 -5.89 -1.87
C VAL A 209 -8.43 -6.42 -0.53
N ASP A 210 -7.15 -6.22 -0.21
CA ASP A 210 -6.59 -6.59 1.11
C ASP A 210 -6.71 -5.45 2.12
N SER A 211 -6.43 -4.23 1.70
CA SER A 211 -6.28 -3.09 2.60
C SER A 211 -7.62 -2.50 3.06
N ILE A 212 -8.63 -2.45 2.19
CA ILE A 212 -9.94 -1.87 2.55
C ILE A 212 -10.69 -2.71 3.59
N PRO A 213 -10.81 -4.05 3.44
CA PRO A 213 -11.35 -4.87 4.51
C PRO A 213 -10.58 -4.72 5.82
N ALA A 214 -9.24 -4.66 5.74
CA ALA A 214 -8.38 -4.56 6.91
C ALA A 214 -8.63 -3.28 7.72
N ILE A 215 -8.69 -2.13 7.05
CA ILE A 215 -8.96 -0.86 7.74
C ILE A 215 -10.40 -0.77 8.28
N TYR A 216 -11.38 -1.36 7.59
CA TYR A 216 -12.73 -1.50 8.14
C TYR A 216 -12.80 -2.43 9.37
N GLY A 217 -11.81 -3.30 9.57
CA GLY A 217 -11.63 -4.03 10.83
C GLY A 217 -11.01 -3.22 11.97
N LEU A 218 -10.57 -1.99 11.70
CA LEU A 218 -10.06 -1.07 12.70
C LEU A 218 -11.08 0.02 13.04
N THR A 219 -11.88 0.44 12.07
CA THR A 219 -12.89 1.49 12.23
C THR A 219 -14.06 1.27 11.27
N ASN A 220 -15.27 1.63 11.71
CA ASN A 220 -16.47 1.64 10.87
C ASN A 220 -16.71 3.03 10.25
N GLU A 221 -15.88 4.02 10.59
CA GLU A 221 -16.04 5.40 10.12
C GLU A 221 -15.38 5.59 8.75
N ALA A 222 -16.18 5.62 7.68
CA ALA A 222 -15.70 5.80 6.31
C ALA A 222 -14.81 7.05 6.13
N TYR A 223 -15.04 8.10 6.92
CA TYR A 223 -14.20 9.30 6.93
C TYR A 223 -12.79 9.03 7.44
N ILE A 224 -12.65 8.24 8.51
CA ILE A 224 -11.36 7.84 9.06
C ILE A 224 -10.65 6.93 8.05
N VAL A 225 -11.37 5.99 7.43
CA VAL A 225 -10.84 5.13 6.37
C VAL A 225 -10.25 5.94 5.22
N PHE A 226 -11.03 6.90 4.69
CA PHE A 226 -10.61 7.76 3.59
C PHE A 226 -9.39 8.63 3.96
N THR A 227 -9.44 9.29 5.11
CA THR A 227 -8.35 10.19 5.52
C THR A 227 -7.07 9.43 5.84
N ALA A 228 -7.14 8.31 6.56
CA ALA A 228 -5.99 7.45 6.84
C ALA A 228 -5.31 6.97 5.55
N ASN A 229 -6.09 6.51 4.57
CA ASN A 229 -5.55 6.07 3.29
C ASN A 229 -4.96 7.24 2.47
N ALA A 230 -5.66 8.37 2.40
CA ALA A 230 -5.15 9.56 1.71
C ALA A 230 -3.81 10.02 2.28
N PHE A 231 -3.69 10.13 3.61
CA PHE A 231 -2.44 10.49 4.28
C PHE A 231 -1.35 9.42 4.17
N ALA A 232 -1.71 8.14 4.10
CA ALA A 232 -0.75 7.05 3.89
C ALA A 232 -0.11 7.12 2.49
N LEU A 233 -0.92 7.44 1.47
CA LEU A 233 -0.48 7.63 0.09
C LEU A 233 0.29 8.95 -0.12
N MET A 234 0.00 10.00 0.66
CA MET A 234 0.79 11.22 0.66
C MET A 234 2.25 10.93 1.06
N GLY A 235 3.20 11.46 0.28
CA GLY A 235 4.62 11.23 0.52
C GLY A 235 5.13 9.85 0.07
N LEU A 236 4.29 8.99 -0.53
CA LEU A 236 4.67 7.66 -0.99
C LEU A 236 5.75 7.70 -2.08
N ARG A 237 5.69 8.69 -2.96
CA ARG A 237 6.73 8.94 -3.96
C ARG A 237 8.09 9.22 -3.29
N GLN A 238 8.12 10.09 -2.30
CA GLN A 238 9.34 10.45 -1.59
C GLN A 238 9.85 9.27 -0.78
N LEU A 239 8.94 8.45 -0.24
CA LEU A 239 9.31 7.18 0.35
C LEU A 239 10.01 6.29 -0.69
N TYR A 240 9.43 6.07 -1.87
CA TYR A 240 10.07 5.29 -2.95
C TYR A 240 11.52 5.72 -3.24
N PHE A 241 11.81 7.01 -3.35
CA PHE A 241 13.18 7.50 -3.58
C PHE A 241 14.07 7.48 -2.33
N LEU A 242 13.49 7.62 -1.13
CA LEU A 242 14.22 7.54 0.13
C LEU A 242 14.68 6.11 0.43
N ILE A 243 13.79 5.14 0.19
CA ILE A 243 14.00 3.74 0.53
C ILE A 243 14.26 2.85 -0.67
N GLY A 244 14.41 3.37 -1.90
CA GLY A 244 14.61 2.54 -3.11
C GLY A 244 15.70 1.47 -2.94
N GLY A 245 16.88 1.86 -2.46
CA GLY A 245 17.97 0.91 -2.16
C GLY A 245 17.84 0.15 -0.83
N LEU A 246 16.92 0.57 0.06
CA LEU A 246 16.58 -0.13 1.30
C LEU A 246 15.49 -1.19 1.06
N LEU A 247 14.57 -0.98 0.12
CA LEU A 247 13.49 -1.89 -0.25
C LEU A 247 14.05 -3.24 -0.71
N GLU A 248 15.14 -3.23 -1.49
CA GLU A 248 15.87 -4.45 -1.87
C GLU A 248 16.45 -5.20 -0.66
N ARG A 249 16.62 -4.53 0.49
CA ARG A 249 17.10 -5.11 1.75
C ARG A 249 15.97 -5.55 2.68
N LEU A 250 14.70 -5.28 2.35
CA LEU A 250 13.53 -5.62 3.17
C LEU A 250 12.97 -7.01 2.86
N VAL A 251 13.82 -8.04 2.95
CA VAL A 251 13.51 -9.43 2.55
C VAL A 251 12.30 -10.03 3.28
N TYR A 252 12.03 -9.63 4.53
CA TYR A 252 10.96 -10.17 5.36
C TYR A 252 9.69 -9.31 5.42
N LEU A 253 9.58 -8.27 4.58
CA LEU A 253 8.44 -7.36 4.63
C LEU A 253 7.13 -8.05 4.27
N ALA A 254 7.13 -8.86 3.20
CA ALA A 254 5.96 -9.62 2.77
C ALA A 254 5.40 -10.53 3.88
N GLN A 255 6.27 -11.18 4.65
CA GLN A 255 5.90 -12.02 5.80
C GLN A 255 5.36 -11.18 6.94
N GLY A 256 5.97 -10.02 7.23
CA GLY A 256 5.45 -9.09 8.23
C GLY A 256 4.02 -8.61 7.92
N LEU A 257 3.75 -8.32 6.65
CA LEU A 257 2.42 -7.93 6.19
C LEU A 257 1.42 -9.09 6.23
N ALA A 258 1.85 -10.30 5.88
CA ALA A 258 1.04 -11.50 6.05
C ALA A 258 0.58 -11.68 7.51
N VAL A 259 1.48 -11.44 8.48
CA VAL A 259 1.16 -11.51 9.92
C VAL A 259 0.15 -10.43 10.31
N ILE A 260 0.30 -9.20 9.81
CA ILE A 260 -0.65 -8.10 10.04
C ILE A 260 -2.03 -8.44 9.46
N LEU A 261 -2.10 -8.91 8.21
CA LEU A 261 -3.34 -9.31 7.56
C LEU A 261 -4.03 -10.46 8.30
N ALA A 262 -3.26 -11.47 8.74
CA ALA A 262 -3.81 -12.58 9.51
C ALA A 262 -4.42 -12.08 10.83
N PHE A 263 -3.70 -11.23 11.56
CA PHE A 263 -4.16 -10.65 12.81
C PHE A 263 -5.45 -9.84 12.64
N ILE A 264 -5.50 -8.96 11.63
CA ILE A 264 -6.70 -8.17 11.35
C ILE A 264 -7.85 -9.07 10.86
N GLY A 265 -7.56 -10.12 10.08
CA GLY A 265 -8.54 -11.12 9.68
C GLY A 265 -9.17 -11.83 10.87
N VAL A 266 -8.37 -12.29 11.84
CA VAL A 266 -8.86 -12.87 13.10
C VAL A 266 -9.72 -11.85 13.86
N LYS A 267 -9.23 -10.60 14.00
CA LYS A 267 -9.98 -9.53 14.65
C LYS A 267 -11.35 -9.32 14.01
N LEU A 268 -11.42 -9.31 12.68
CA LEU A 268 -12.66 -9.14 11.94
C LEU A 268 -13.64 -10.29 12.15
N VAL A 269 -13.15 -11.53 12.15
CA VAL A 269 -14.00 -12.69 12.47
C VAL A 269 -14.51 -12.60 13.90
N PHE A 270 -13.68 -12.17 14.85
CA PHE A 270 -14.11 -11.99 16.25
C PHE A 270 -15.15 -10.89 16.37
N HIS A 271 -14.99 -9.79 15.65
CA HIS A 271 -15.99 -8.74 15.59
C HIS A 271 -17.31 -9.27 14.99
N ALA A 272 -17.25 -10.00 13.89
CA ALA A 272 -18.42 -10.60 13.24
C ALA A 272 -19.17 -11.58 14.16
N LEU A 273 -18.45 -12.35 14.98
CA LEU A 273 -19.04 -13.26 15.99
C LEU A 273 -19.71 -12.50 17.14
N HIS A 274 -19.18 -11.34 17.53
CA HIS A 274 -19.81 -10.46 18.51
C HIS A 274 -21.09 -9.80 18.00
N VAL A 275 -21.10 -9.35 16.75
CA VAL A 275 -22.27 -8.71 16.13
C VAL A 275 -23.09 -9.70 15.31
N ASN A 276 -23.01 -10.98 15.65
CA ASN A 276 -23.56 -12.05 14.85
C ASN A 276 -25.09 -11.99 14.77
N GLU A 277 -25.62 -11.99 13.55
CA GLU A 277 -27.06 -12.03 13.25
C GLU A 277 -27.41 -13.23 12.34
N LEU A 278 -26.44 -14.08 12.01
CA LEU A 278 -26.62 -15.19 11.07
C LEU A 278 -27.36 -16.36 11.75
N PRO A 279 -28.53 -16.80 11.27
CA PRO A 279 -29.33 -17.83 11.94
C PRO A 279 -28.64 -19.18 12.13
N PHE A 280 -27.67 -19.49 11.26
CA PHE A 280 -26.90 -20.74 11.30
C PHE A 280 -25.66 -20.68 12.20
N ILE A 281 -25.24 -19.51 12.68
CA ILE A 281 -24.16 -19.34 13.65
C ILE A 281 -24.80 -18.97 14.98
N ASN A 282 -24.66 -19.82 16.01
CA ASN A 282 -25.21 -19.58 17.36
C ASN A 282 -26.70 -19.18 17.37
N GLY A 283 -27.51 -19.68 16.44
CA GLY A 283 -28.93 -19.34 16.35
C GLY A 283 -29.25 -17.89 15.97
N GLY A 284 -28.27 -17.12 15.48
CA GLY A 284 -28.40 -15.68 15.22
C GLY A 284 -28.12 -14.79 16.43
N GLU A 285 -27.66 -15.36 17.55
CA GLU A 285 -27.34 -14.60 18.76
C GLU A 285 -25.85 -14.20 18.81
N PRO A 286 -25.53 -12.98 19.32
CA PRO A 286 -24.18 -12.52 19.65
C PRO A 286 -23.40 -13.50 20.55
N LEU A 287 -22.14 -13.78 20.18
CA LEU A 287 -21.22 -14.58 21.01
C LEU A 287 -20.38 -13.66 21.91
N LEU A 288 -20.97 -13.22 23.02
CA LEU A 288 -20.36 -12.26 23.97
C LEU A 288 -19.11 -12.78 24.72
N TRP A 289 -18.79 -14.07 24.61
CA TRP A 289 -17.58 -14.65 25.24
C TRP A 289 -16.33 -14.49 24.39
N VAL A 290 -16.48 -14.16 23.10
CA VAL A 290 -15.34 -13.86 22.24
C VAL A 290 -14.66 -12.60 22.80
N PRO A 291 -13.34 -12.47 22.78
CA PRO A 291 -12.69 -11.24 23.25
C PRO A 291 -12.70 -10.16 22.16
N GLU A 292 -13.16 -8.94 22.48
CA GLU A 292 -12.94 -7.78 21.63
C GLU A 292 -11.47 -7.35 21.70
N ILE A 293 -10.82 -7.26 20.54
CA ILE A 293 -9.42 -6.83 20.46
C ILE A 293 -9.39 -5.30 20.46
N PRO A 294 -8.86 -4.66 21.51
CA PRO A 294 -8.88 -3.21 21.61
C PRO A 294 -7.90 -2.57 20.62
N ILE A 295 -8.20 -1.36 20.17
CA ILE A 295 -7.43 -0.64 19.15
C ILE A 295 -5.98 -0.42 19.57
N TRP A 296 -5.71 -0.12 20.84
CA TRP A 296 -4.34 0.06 21.34
C TRP A 296 -3.48 -1.20 21.18
N PHE A 297 -4.09 -2.38 21.32
CA PHE A 297 -3.41 -3.65 21.11
C PHE A 297 -3.13 -3.87 19.62
N SER A 298 -4.09 -3.55 18.75
CA SER A 298 -3.87 -3.56 17.29
C SER A 298 -2.72 -2.64 16.89
N LEU A 299 -2.69 -1.41 17.40
CA LEU A 299 -1.61 -0.45 17.17
C LEU A 299 -0.25 -1.00 17.58
N LEU A 300 -0.15 -1.53 18.81
CA LEU A 300 1.07 -2.12 19.33
C LEU A 300 1.51 -3.32 18.48
N PHE A 301 0.58 -4.20 18.12
CA PHE A 301 0.86 -5.40 17.31
C PHE A 301 1.39 -5.02 15.91
N ILE A 302 0.72 -4.08 15.24
CA ILE A 302 1.14 -3.61 13.90
C ILE A 302 2.52 -2.96 14.00
N ALA A 303 2.73 -2.04 14.94
CA ALA A 303 4.01 -1.36 15.12
C ALA A 303 5.15 -2.35 15.43
N ALA A 304 4.91 -3.30 16.34
CA ALA A 304 5.87 -4.33 16.69
C ALA A 304 6.20 -5.22 15.49
N THR A 305 5.19 -5.64 14.71
CA THR A 305 5.40 -6.49 13.54
C THR A 305 6.22 -5.79 12.47
N VAL A 306 5.91 -4.52 12.16
CA VAL A 306 6.69 -3.70 11.22
C VAL A 306 8.12 -3.52 11.71
N ALA A 307 8.31 -3.23 13.00
CA ALA A 307 9.65 -3.05 13.58
C ALA A 307 10.48 -4.33 13.51
N VAL A 308 9.89 -5.48 13.87
CA VAL A 308 10.55 -6.79 13.81
C VAL A 308 10.89 -7.17 12.37
N ALA A 309 9.94 -7.05 11.44
CA ALA A 309 10.17 -7.36 10.02
C ALA A 309 11.29 -6.50 9.43
N THR A 310 11.28 -5.20 9.72
CA THR A 310 12.32 -4.27 9.28
C THR A 310 13.68 -4.63 9.87
N PHE A 311 13.76 -4.85 11.19
CA PHE A 311 15.01 -5.17 11.87
C PHE A 311 15.61 -6.50 11.40
N LEU A 312 14.80 -7.55 11.27
CA LEU A 312 15.24 -8.86 10.78
C LEU A 312 15.73 -8.78 9.35
N SER A 313 15.03 -8.02 8.49
CA SER A 313 15.44 -7.83 7.10
C SER A 313 16.80 -7.15 6.98
N LEU A 314 16.98 -6.02 7.68
CA LEU A 314 18.25 -5.29 7.69
C LEU A 314 19.41 -6.14 8.25
N ARG A 315 19.15 -6.93 9.29
CA ARG A 315 20.14 -7.85 9.87
C ARG A 315 20.53 -8.95 8.88
N LYS A 316 19.56 -9.53 8.17
CA LYS A 316 19.79 -10.60 7.19
C LYS A 316 20.61 -10.09 6.01
N THR A 317 20.22 -8.97 5.41
CA THR A 317 20.97 -8.40 4.28
C THR A 317 22.38 -8.00 4.67
N ARG A 318 22.59 -7.42 5.86
CA ARG A 318 23.95 -7.10 6.35
C ARG A 318 24.82 -8.35 6.52
N ASN A 319 24.24 -9.47 6.94
CA ASN A 319 24.97 -10.73 7.06
C ASN A 319 25.28 -11.36 5.69
N ASP A 320 24.37 -11.24 4.73
CA ASP A 320 24.58 -11.74 3.37
C ASP A 320 25.64 -10.90 2.63
N ASP A 321 25.67 -9.58 2.82
CA ASP A 321 26.74 -8.70 2.31
C ASP A 321 28.11 -9.08 2.89
N LYS A 322 28.18 -9.28 4.23
CA LYS A 322 29.42 -9.74 4.90
C LYS A 322 29.87 -11.13 4.46
N LYS A 323 28.93 -12.01 4.11
CA LYS A 323 29.24 -13.35 3.61
C LYS A 323 29.84 -13.26 2.21
N LYS A 324 29.24 -12.44 1.33
CA LYS A 324 29.81 -12.15 0.00
C LYS A 324 31.22 -11.56 0.09
N GLU A 325 31.44 -10.56 0.94
CA GLU A 325 32.78 -9.98 1.19
C GLU A 325 33.82 -11.00 1.69
N ARG A 326 33.41 -12.04 2.43
CA ARG A 326 34.32 -13.11 2.87
C ARG A 326 34.61 -14.14 1.78
N GLU A 327 33.67 -14.34 0.87
CA GLU A 327 33.80 -15.28 -0.26
C GLU A 327 34.49 -14.64 -1.48
N THR A 328 34.69 -13.31 -1.49
CA THR A 328 35.36 -12.58 -2.57
C THR A 328 36.42 -11.60 -2.03
N PHE A 329 37.68 -11.76 -2.45
CA PHE A 329 38.77 -10.80 -2.17
C PHE A 329 39.22 -10.19 -3.50
N GLU A 330 39.25 -8.86 -3.62
CA GLU A 330 39.54 -8.13 -4.88
C GLU A 330 38.72 -8.56 -6.12
N GLY A 331 37.49 -9.08 -5.91
CA GLY A 331 36.61 -9.50 -7.01
C GLY A 331 36.83 -10.94 -7.50
N GLU A 332 37.79 -11.67 -6.93
CA GLU A 332 37.97 -13.10 -7.18
C GLU A 332 37.40 -13.95 -6.04
N LYS A 333 36.79 -15.10 -6.38
CA LYS A 333 36.29 -16.05 -5.39
C LYS A 333 37.47 -16.61 -4.59
N VAL A 334 37.38 -16.54 -3.27
CA VAL A 334 38.39 -17.13 -2.37
C VAL A 334 38.31 -18.66 -2.49
N ILE A 335 39.34 -19.27 -3.09
CA ILE A 335 39.47 -20.73 -3.17
C ILE A 335 39.93 -21.21 -1.80
N HIS A 336 39.07 -21.90 -1.07
CA HIS A 336 39.47 -22.59 0.15
C HIS A 336 40.34 -23.80 -0.22
N ALA A 337 41.53 -23.90 0.39
CA ALA A 337 42.38 -25.08 0.25
C ALA A 337 41.64 -26.32 0.76
N PRO A 338 41.77 -27.49 0.10
CA PRO A 338 41.22 -28.73 0.63
C PRO A 338 41.85 -29.00 2.00
N GLU A 339 41.04 -29.32 2.99
CA GLU A 339 41.51 -29.83 4.27
C GLU A 339 42.05 -31.25 4.03
N ASP A 340 43.38 -31.38 3.92
CA ASP A 340 44.11 -32.65 3.96
C ASP A 340 44.38 -33.09 5.41
#